data_AF-A0A2R5L7Y2-F1
#
_entry.id   AF-A0A2R5L7Y2-F1
#
_cell.length_a   1.000
_cell.length_b   1.000
_cell.length_c   1.000
_cell.angle_alpha   90.00
_cell.angle_beta   90.00
_cell.angle_gamma   90.00
#
_symmetry.space_group_name_H-M   'P 1'
#
loop_
_entity.id
_entity.type
_entity.pdbx_description
1 polymer ?
#
loop_
_entity_poly.entity_id
_entity_poly.type
_entity_poly.pdbx_seq_one_letter_code
_entity_poly.pdbx_strand_id
1 'polypeptide(L)'
;LRLWSIKTKTPHSHLTSLLKHLRTHPCHDSLPRCARTLLQTPRESTAVVEMGAGKYCHFGLTSGLRYSLQNAHHIPDTLSLIFNIDGLPLTRSTRGQFWPILCRVANCGKGKPFFVGVFYGMAKPRDADVFLQPFVTDLQDVLLSGLEIKDQLVRVRVAAIVCDAPARAYILSVKSHSGFYSCTKCDVKGEHRDGRVCFPVVTGEGRTNDSFRDLLQRQHHVGQTILTELPIDMIDCIPLDYMHLVCLGVVRKLLHLWFS
;
A
#
# COMPACT_ATOMS: atom_id res chain seq x y z
N LEU A 1 36.02 9.43 1.68
CA LEU A 1 34.87 10.19 1.14
C LEU A 1 33.54 9.43 1.23
N ARG A 2 33.41 8.23 0.63
CA ARG A 2 32.15 7.44 0.67
C ARG A 2 31.61 7.21 2.09
N LEU A 3 32.42 6.61 2.97
CA LEU A 3 32.03 6.33 4.37
C LEU A 3 31.62 7.59 5.13
N TRP A 4 32.38 8.68 4.94
CA TRP A 4 32.07 9.98 5.52
C TRP A 4 30.68 10.46 5.08
N SER A 5 30.40 10.48 3.76
CA SER A 5 29.12 10.96 3.24
C SER A 5 27.91 10.15 3.72
N ILE A 6 28.07 8.84 3.94
CA ILE A 6 27.02 7.97 4.48
C ILE A 6 26.80 8.31 5.96
N LYS A 7 27.88 8.42 6.74
CA LYS A 7 27.82 8.72 8.18
C LYS A 7 27.18 10.09 8.45
N THR A 8 27.49 11.10 7.65
CA THR A 8 26.98 12.47 7.81
C THR A 8 25.66 12.72 7.08
N LYS A 9 25.11 11.74 6.36
CA LYS A 9 23.90 11.86 5.52
C LYS A 9 23.99 13.05 4.55
N THR A 10 25.15 13.23 3.93
CA THR A 10 25.40 14.37 3.04
C THR A 10 24.53 14.29 1.78
N PRO A 11 23.82 15.37 1.39
CA PRO A 11 23.05 15.39 0.15
C PRO A 11 23.90 15.05 -1.09
N HIS A 12 23.34 14.30 -2.04
CA HIS A 12 24.02 13.94 -3.29
C HIS A 12 24.49 15.16 -4.09
N SER A 13 23.75 16.28 -4.03
CA SER A 13 24.14 17.54 -4.66
C SER A 13 25.44 18.07 -4.09
N HIS A 14 25.55 18.16 -2.76
CA HIS A 14 26.75 18.63 -2.06
C HIS A 14 27.94 17.71 -2.30
N LEU A 15 27.73 16.40 -2.21
CA LEU A 15 28.79 15.41 -2.48
C LEU A 15 29.27 15.49 -3.94
N THR A 16 28.36 15.73 -4.89
CA THR A 16 28.71 15.92 -6.30
C THR A 16 29.50 17.21 -6.52
N SER A 17 29.09 18.32 -5.90
CA SER A 17 29.82 19.59 -5.98
C SER A 17 31.23 19.47 -5.40
N LEU A 18 31.36 18.82 -4.24
CA LEU A 18 32.65 18.54 -3.60
C LEU A 18 33.54 17.69 -4.51
N LEU A 19 33.01 16.61 -5.10
CA LEU A 19 33.76 15.75 -6.01
C LEU A 19 34.24 16.50 -7.26
N LYS A 20 33.39 17.36 -7.84
CA LYS A 20 33.78 18.19 -8.98
C LYS A 20 34.91 19.15 -8.62
N HIS A 21 34.86 19.74 -7.43
CA HIS A 21 35.91 20.63 -6.95
C HIS A 21 37.20 19.88 -6.66
N LEU A 22 37.15 18.74 -5.97
CA LEU A 22 38.36 17.94 -5.69
C LEU A 22 39.07 17.49 -6.98
N ARG A 23 38.30 17.17 -8.03
CA ARG A 23 38.84 16.79 -9.35
C ARG A 23 39.56 17.92 -10.09
N THR A 24 39.44 19.18 -9.68
CA THR A 24 40.25 20.25 -10.30
C THR A 24 41.72 20.14 -9.89
N HIS A 25 42.02 19.41 -8.82
CA HIS A 25 43.39 19.08 -8.45
C HIS A 25 43.89 17.82 -9.17
N PRO A 26 45.09 17.84 -9.80
CA PRO A 26 45.64 16.70 -10.53
C PRO A 26 45.77 15.42 -9.70
N CYS A 27 46.05 15.55 -8.40
CA CYS A 27 46.18 14.41 -7.47
C CYS A 27 44.86 13.68 -7.20
N HIS A 28 43.73 14.17 -7.71
CA HIS A 28 42.39 13.65 -7.45
C HIS A 28 41.57 13.40 -8.72
N ASP A 29 42.21 13.38 -9.90
CA ASP A 29 41.51 13.14 -11.18
C ASP A 29 40.82 11.75 -11.24
N SER A 30 41.31 10.77 -10.47
CA SER A 30 40.70 9.43 -10.40
C SER A 30 39.37 9.40 -9.62
N LEU A 31 39.01 10.45 -8.87
CA LEU A 31 37.77 10.47 -8.09
C LEU A 31 36.53 10.55 -9.00
N PRO A 32 35.42 9.86 -8.72
CA PRO A 32 34.22 9.95 -9.55
C PRO A 32 33.65 11.37 -9.63
N ARG A 33 33.13 11.78 -10.80
CA ARG A 33 32.49 13.11 -10.99
C ARG A 33 31.14 13.28 -10.29
N CYS A 34 30.50 12.18 -9.89
CA CYS A 34 29.13 12.18 -9.38
C CYS A 34 29.03 11.36 -8.10
N ALA A 35 28.25 11.85 -7.14
CA ALA A 35 27.93 11.16 -5.90
C ALA A 35 27.43 9.73 -6.14
N ARG A 36 26.58 9.51 -7.14
CA ARG A 36 26.03 8.18 -7.47
C ARG A 36 27.12 7.17 -7.79
N THR A 37 28.13 7.59 -8.54
CA THR A 37 29.27 6.74 -8.91
C THR A 37 30.17 6.48 -7.71
N LEU A 38 30.45 7.50 -6.89
CA LEU A 38 31.23 7.33 -5.65
C LEU A 38 30.55 6.39 -4.66
N LEU A 39 29.23 6.48 -4.55
CA LEU A 39 28.43 5.67 -3.64
C LEU A 39 28.09 4.28 -4.21
N GLN A 40 28.46 4.01 -5.46
CA GLN A 40 28.10 2.79 -6.20
C GLN A 40 26.59 2.53 -6.16
N THR A 41 25.79 3.58 -6.37
CA THR A 41 24.34 3.41 -6.46
C THR A 41 24.04 2.45 -7.61
N PRO A 42 23.27 1.36 -7.37
CA PRO A 42 22.90 0.41 -8.41
C PRO A 42 22.34 1.14 -9.63
N ARG A 43 22.83 0.77 -10.82
CA ARG A 43 22.41 1.37 -12.10
C ARG A 43 21.27 0.59 -12.76
N GLU A 44 21.18 -0.69 -12.45
CA GLU A 44 20.02 -1.51 -12.79
C GLU A 44 18.97 -1.27 -11.71
N SER A 45 17.83 -0.73 -12.11
CA SER A 45 16.67 -0.65 -11.23
C SER A 45 16.21 -2.07 -10.91
N THR A 46 15.54 -2.24 -9.77
CA THR A 46 14.54 -3.31 -9.58
C THR A 46 13.77 -3.52 -10.89
N ALA A 47 13.46 -4.78 -11.25
CA ALA A 47 12.81 -5.13 -12.51
C ALA A 47 11.44 -4.41 -12.63
N VAL A 48 11.45 -3.22 -13.25
CA VAL A 48 10.24 -2.48 -13.59
C VAL A 48 9.66 -3.16 -14.82
N VAL A 49 8.45 -3.67 -14.69
CA VAL A 49 7.72 -4.34 -15.76
C VAL A 49 6.60 -3.44 -16.28
N GLU A 50 6.27 -3.57 -17.56
CA GLU A 50 5.07 -2.93 -18.10
C GLU A 50 3.83 -3.66 -17.56
N MET A 51 2.81 -2.92 -17.16
CA MET A 51 1.56 -3.43 -16.59
C MET A 51 0.40 -2.65 -17.18
N GLY A 52 -0.15 -3.16 -18.28
CA GLY A 52 -1.20 -2.49 -19.04
C GLY A 52 -0.73 -1.15 -19.60
N ALA A 53 -1.34 -0.04 -19.13
CA ALA A 53 -1.02 1.32 -19.58
C ALA A 53 -0.02 2.06 -18.66
N GLY A 54 0.64 1.33 -17.76
CA GLY A 54 1.61 1.89 -16.82
C GLY A 54 2.72 0.90 -16.52
N LYS A 55 3.46 1.19 -15.45
CA LYS A 55 4.64 0.43 -15.04
C LYS A 55 4.48 -0.05 -13.62
N TYR A 56 5.01 -1.23 -13.34
CA TYR A 56 4.97 -1.82 -12.01
C TYR A 56 6.38 -2.20 -11.56
N CYS A 57 6.68 -1.92 -10.30
CA CYS A 57 7.90 -2.35 -9.64
C CYS A 57 7.51 -3.19 -8.43
N HIS A 58 7.92 -4.45 -8.44
CA HIS A 58 7.74 -5.36 -7.31
C HIS A 58 9.00 -5.34 -6.44
N PHE A 59 8.84 -5.09 -5.14
CA PHE A 59 9.94 -5.09 -4.16
C PHE A 59 10.00 -6.39 -3.36
N GLY A 60 8.87 -7.09 -3.23
CA GLY A 60 8.75 -8.33 -2.49
C GLY A 60 8.45 -8.13 -1.00
N LEU A 61 7.44 -8.84 -0.50
CA LEU A 61 7.02 -8.81 0.90
C LEU A 61 8.09 -9.38 1.81
N THR A 62 8.63 -10.55 1.49
CA THR A 62 9.67 -11.23 2.27
C THR A 62 10.93 -10.38 2.41
N SER A 63 11.41 -9.78 1.32
CA SER A 63 12.55 -8.86 1.32
C SER A 63 12.27 -7.62 2.18
N GLY A 64 11.08 -7.04 2.04
CA GLY A 64 10.65 -5.88 2.82
C GLY A 64 10.54 -6.18 4.32
N LEU A 65 10.01 -7.36 4.70
CA LEU A 65 9.91 -7.80 6.10
C LEU A 65 11.28 -8.00 6.73
N ARG A 66 12.20 -8.70 6.04
CA ARG A 66 13.59 -8.88 6.51
C ARG A 66 14.28 -7.55 6.73
N TYR A 67 14.12 -6.62 5.80
CA TYR A 67 14.67 -5.27 5.94
C TYR A 67 14.04 -4.49 7.10
N SER A 68 12.71 -4.55 7.24
CA SER A 68 11.98 -3.84 8.31
C SER A 68 12.37 -4.34 9.70
N LEU A 69 12.64 -5.65 9.82
CA LEU A 69 12.91 -6.33 11.09
C LEU A 69 14.40 -6.54 11.38
N GLN A 70 15.32 -6.10 10.51
CA GLN A 70 16.78 -6.32 10.69
C GLN A 70 17.28 -5.85 12.07
N ASN A 71 16.77 -4.71 12.55
CA ASN A 71 17.15 -4.10 13.84
C ASN A 71 16.14 -4.39 14.96
N ALA A 72 15.15 -5.26 14.75
CA ALA A 72 14.19 -5.59 15.80
C ALA A 72 14.88 -6.41 16.91
N HIS A 73 14.78 -5.96 18.16
CA HIS A 73 15.35 -6.67 19.31
C HIS A 73 14.57 -7.92 19.68
N HIS A 74 13.24 -7.88 19.52
CA HIS A 74 12.34 -8.98 19.80
C HIS A 74 11.44 -9.19 18.58
N ILE A 75 11.32 -10.46 18.17
CA ILE A 75 10.44 -10.90 17.09
C ILE A 75 9.41 -11.83 17.73
N PRO A 76 8.11 -11.53 17.64
CA PRO A 76 7.06 -12.39 18.19
C PRO A 76 6.87 -13.63 17.32
N ASP A 77 6.28 -14.69 17.86
CA ASP A 77 5.96 -15.93 17.13
C ASP A 77 5.00 -15.75 15.96
N THR A 78 4.27 -14.63 15.95
CA THR A 78 3.33 -14.29 14.87
C THR A 78 3.43 -12.81 14.53
N LEU A 79 3.84 -12.50 13.31
CA LEU A 79 3.83 -11.14 12.76
C LEU A 79 2.42 -10.73 12.37
N SER A 80 2.02 -9.55 12.80
CA SER A 80 0.73 -8.96 12.48
C SER A 80 0.94 -7.85 11.45
N LEU A 81 0.55 -8.09 10.20
CA LEU A 81 0.82 -7.18 9.08
C LEU A 81 -0.35 -6.24 8.80
N ILE A 82 -0.05 -4.97 8.57
CA ILE A 82 -1.01 -3.98 8.07
C ILE A 82 -0.55 -3.55 6.68
N PHE A 83 -1.44 -3.68 5.71
CA PHE A 83 -1.23 -3.21 4.36
C PHE A 83 -1.97 -1.91 4.10
N ASN A 84 -1.45 -1.08 3.21
CA ASN A 84 -2.15 0.07 2.69
C ASN A 84 -2.05 0.09 1.16
N ILE A 85 -3.20 0.28 0.50
CA ILE A 85 -3.31 0.34 -0.96
C ILE A 85 -4.19 1.53 -1.31
N ASP A 86 -3.60 2.54 -1.95
CA ASP A 86 -4.30 3.77 -2.30
C ASP A 86 -3.68 4.43 -3.55
N GLY A 87 -4.42 5.33 -4.19
CA GLY A 87 -3.94 6.15 -5.30
C GLY A 87 -3.36 7.48 -4.82
N LEU A 88 -2.10 7.75 -5.14
CA LEU A 88 -1.42 9.01 -4.80
C LEU A 88 -1.09 9.80 -6.07
N PRO A 89 -1.67 11.00 -6.28
CA PRO A 89 -1.23 11.88 -7.37
C PRO A 89 0.20 12.34 -7.14
N LEU A 90 1.04 12.26 -8.18
CA LEU A 90 2.45 12.65 -8.10
C LEU A 90 2.65 14.15 -8.16
N THR A 91 1.84 14.82 -8.97
CA THR A 91 1.87 16.26 -9.13
C THR A 91 0.45 16.78 -9.27
N ARG A 92 0.24 18.06 -9.01
CA ARG A 92 -1.05 18.72 -9.28
C ARG A 92 -1.27 19.03 -10.76
N SER A 93 -0.20 19.07 -11.55
CA SER A 93 -0.21 19.50 -12.94
C SER A 93 -0.29 18.35 -13.95
N THR A 94 0.02 17.12 -13.55
CA THR A 94 -0.08 15.92 -14.40
C THR A 94 -1.09 14.93 -13.83
N ARG A 95 -1.63 14.07 -14.70
CA ARG A 95 -2.49 12.94 -14.30
C ARG A 95 -1.70 11.73 -13.77
N GLY A 96 -0.38 11.87 -13.65
CA GLY A 96 0.48 10.80 -13.16
C GLY A 96 0.16 10.46 -11.71
N GLN A 97 -0.05 9.18 -11.44
CA GLN A 97 -0.38 8.68 -10.11
C GLN A 97 0.42 7.41 -9.78
N PHE A 98 0.77 7.29 -8.51
CA PHE A 98 1.26 6.04 -7.95
C PHE A 98 0.12 5.27 -7.29
N TRP A 99 0.18 3.95 -7.39
CA TRP A 99 -0.63 3.03 -6.62
C TRP A 99 0.32 2.11 -5.84
N PRO A 100 0.79 2.55 -4.66
CA PRO A 100 1.63 1.74 -3.80
C PRO A 100 0.84 0.66 -3.08
N ILE A 101 1.49 -0.48 -2.87
CA ILE A 101 1.13 -1.49 -1.88
C ILE A 101 2.18 -1.38 -0.78
N LEU A 102 1.80 -0.80 0.35
CA LEU A 102 2.67 -0.61 1.50
C LEU A 102 2.38 -1.67 2.55
N CYS A 103 3.40 -2.09 3.28
CA CYS A 103 3.27 -3.00 4.42
C CYS A 103 3.95 -2.42 5.66
N ARG A 104 3.37 -2.67 6.83
CA ARG A 104 3.95 -2.39 8.13
C ARG A 104 3.71 -3.55 9.08
N VAL A 105 4.71 -3.90 9.88
CA VAL A 105 4.58 -4.83 10.99
C VAL A 105 4.01 -4.10 12.21
N ALA A 106 2.83 -4.49 12.67
CA ALA A 106 2.09 -3.80 13.72
C ALA A 106 2.63 -4.08 15.13
N ASN A 107 3.18 -5.27 15.36
CA ASN A 107 3.56 -5.78 16.69
C ASN A 107 5.08 -5.89 16.91
N CYS A 108 5.89 -5.21 16.09
CA CYS A 108 7.35 -5.14 16.25
C CYS A 108 7.85 -3.70 16.45
N GLY A 109 7.06 -2.88 17.16
CA GLY A 109 7.40 -1.49 17.50
C GLY A 109 7.04 -0.47 16.41
N LYS A 110 7.72 0.70 16.44
CA LYS A 110 7.44 1.84 15.54
C LYS A 110 8.10 1.69 14.16
N GLY A 111 8.05 0.50 13.57
CA GLY A 111 8.54 0.25 12.22
C GLY A 111 7.84 1.14 11.21
N LYS A 112 8.60 1.69 10.25
CA LYS A 112 8.05 2.49 9.15
C LYS A 112 7.45 1.55 8.09
N PRO A 113 6.37 1.98 7.39
CA PRO A 113 5.89 1.26 6.23
C PRO A 113 6.99 1.13 5.16
N PHE A 114 6.97 0.02 4.43
CA PHE A 114 7.84 -0.24 3.30
C PHE A 114 7.01 -0.65 2.08
N PHE A 115 7.58 -0.52 0.89
CA PHE A 115 6.91 -0.93 -0.35
C PHE A 115 6.98 -2.45 -0.51
N VAL A 116 5.85 -3.06 -0.85
CA VAL A 116 5.77 -4.41 -1.41
C VAL A 116 5.74 -4.33 -2.93
N GLY A 117 4.96 -3.38 -3.45
CA GLY A 117 4.90 -3.07 -4.88
C GLY A 117 4.46 -1.63 -5.11
N VAL A 118 4.73 -1.11 -6.30
CA VAL A 118 4.22 0.20 -6.73
C VAL A 118 3.91 0.18 -8.21
N PHE A 119 2.69 0.62 -8.55
CA PHE A 119 2.32 0.92 -9.92
C PHE A 119 2.44 2.42 -10.18
N TYR A 120 2.82 2.78 -11.40
CA TYR A 120 2.84 4.14 -11.94
C TYR A 120 2.10 4.20 -13.27
N GLY A 121 1.20 5.17 -13.41
CA GLY A 121 0.54 5.41 -14.69
C GLY A 121 -0.17 6.76 -14.75
N MET A 122 -0.71 7.08 -15.92
CA MET A 122 -1.55 8.27 -16.13
C MET A 122 -3.00 8.06 -15.65
N ALA A 123 -3.33 6.83 -15.28
CA ALA A 123 -4.59 6.39 -14.71
C ALA A 123 -4.27 5.32 -13.65
N LYS A 124 -5.25 4.97 -12.80
CA LYS A 124 -5.13 3.77 -11.95
C LYS A 124 -4.95 2.51 -12.81
N PRO A 125 -4.37 1.42 -12.28
CA PRO A 125 -4.28 0.19 -13.05
C PRO A 125 -5.68 -0.24 -13.50
N ARG A 126 -5.81 -0.66 -14.77
CA ARG A 126 -7.12 -0.95 -15.35
C ARG A 126 -7.76 -2.17 -14.71
N ASP A 127 -6.94 -3.18 -14.45
CA ASP A 127 -7.30 -4.44 -13.85
C ASP A 127 -6.69 -4.50 -12.45
N ALA A 128 -7.54 -4.67 -11.44
CA ALA A 128 -7.12 -4.77 -10.05
C ALA A 128 -6.40 -6.10 -9.78
N ASP A 129 -6.85 -7.19 -10.39
CA ASP A 129 -6.31 -8.52 -10.14
C ASP A 129 -4.88 -8.62 -10.70
N VAL A 130 -4.64 -8.12 -11.92
CA VAL A 130 -3.29 -8.03 -12.49
C VAL A 130 -2.35 -7.19 -11.62
N PHE A 131 -2.86 -6.09 -11.07
CA PHE A 131 -2.08 -5.22 -10.17
C PHE A 131 -1.76 -5.89 -8.83
N LEU A 132 -2.70 -6.65 -8.28
CA LEU A 132 -2.58 -7.31 -6.98
C LEU A 132 -1.88 -8.67 -7.07
N GLN A 133 -1.80 -9.30 -8.25
CA GLN A 133 -1.27 -10.65 -8.43
C GLN A 133 0.10 -10.86 -7.76
N PRO A 134 1.13 -10.01 -7.97
CA PRO A 134 2.43 -10.22 -7.35
C PRO A 134 2.35 -10.11 -5.82
N PHE A 135 1.49 -9.23 -5.30
CA PHE A 135 1.27 -9.07 -3.87
C PHE A 135 0.52 -10.27 -3.26
N VAL A 136 -0.51 -10.78 -3.92
CA VAL A 136 -1.28 -11.95 -3.46
C VAL A 136 -0.39 -13.19 -3.42
N THR A 137 0.42 -13.42 -4.46
CA THR A 137 1.35 -14.55 -4.49
C THR A 137 2.35 -14.50 -3.33
N ASP A 138 2.99 -13.36 -3.11
CA ASP A 138 3.91 -13.16 -1.98
C ASP A 138 3.23 -13.36 -0.62
N LEU A 139 2.03 -12.79 -0.47
CA LEU A 139 1.30 -12.86 0.79
C LEU A 139 0.80 -14.28 1.07
N GLN A 140 0.34 -14.99 0.06
CA GLN A 140 -0.11 -16.38 0.19
C GLN A 140 1.03 -17.29 0.64
N ASP A 141 2.22 -17.15 0.05
CA ASP A 141 3.40 -17.91 0.47
C ASP A 141 3.72 -17.68 1.95
N VAL A 142 3.85 -16.43 2.40
CA VAL A 142 4.19 -16.16 3.80
C VAL A 142 3.08 -16.51 4.80
N LEU A 143 1.81 -16.50 4.37
CA LEU A 143 0.69 -16.93 5.21
C LEU A 143 0.67 -18.45 5.42
N LEU A 144 1.03 -19.22 4.39
CA LEU A 144 1.02 -20.69 4.44
C LEU A 144 2.33 -21.25 5.01
N SER A 145 3.46 -20.74 4.53
CA SER A 145 4.80 -21.25 4.84
C SER A 145 5.40 -20.60 6.09
N GLY A 146 4.88 -19.43 6.52
CA GLY A 146 5.55 -18.57 7.48
C GLY A 146 6.75 -17.83 6.86
N LEU A 147 7.55 -17.20 7.69
CA LEU A 147 8.75 -16.47 7.27
C LEU A 147 9.91 -16.71 8.23
N GLU A 148 11.06 -17.11 7.68
CA GLU A 148 12.30 -17.23 8.45
C GLU A 148 12.98 -15.86 8.63
N ILE A 149 13.14 -15.46 9.90
CA ILE A 149 13.80 -14.22 10.32
C ILE A 149 14.72 -14.51 11.49
N LYS A 150 16.02 -14.20 11.36
CA LYS A 150 17.04 -14.45 12.40
C LYS A 150 17.02 -15.91 12.90
N ASP A 151 16.97 -16.85 11.95
CA ASP A 151 16.96 -18.30 12.19
C ASP A 151 15.74 -18.81 12.99
N GLN A 152 14.68 -17.99 13.09
CA GLN A 152 13.38 -18.36 13.67
C GLN A 152 12.31 -18.37 12.59
N LEU A 153 11.53 -19.45 12.52
CA LEU A 153 10.33 -19.52 11.70
C LEU A 153 9.19 -18.77 12.41
N VAL A 154 8.69 -17.72 11.77
CA VAL A 154 7.65 -16.86 12.33
C VAL A 154 6.37 -16.98 11.52
N ARG A 155 5.23 -17.15 12.20
CA ARG A 155 3.92 -17.16 11.54
C ARG A 155 3.54 -15.76 11.09
N VAL A 156 2.73 -15.66 10.06
CA VAL A 156 2.25 -14.37 9.56
C VAL A 156 0.72 -14.35 9.61
N ARG A 157 0.15 -13.20 9.99
CA ARG A 157 -1.28 -12.92 9.84
C ARG A 157 -1.50 -11.52 9.28
N VAL A 158 -2.61 -11.34 8.58
CA VAL A 158 -3.07 -10.01 8.14
C VAL A 158 -3.95 -9.41 9.23
N ALA A 159 -3.52 -8.28 9.77
CA ALA A 159 -4.32 -7.50 10.72
C ALA A 159 -5.31 -6.59 10.00
N ALA A 160 -4.87 -5.92 8.93
CA ALA A 160 -5.72 -5.03 8.15
C ALA A 160 -5.15 -4.75 6.75
N ILE A 161 -6.03 -4.58 5.77
CA ILE A 161 -5.76 -3.93 4.48
C ILE A 161 -6.53 -2.60 4.49
N VAL A 162 -5.81 -1.51 4.74
CA VAL A 162 -6.38 -0.17 4.93
C VAL A 162 -6.37 0.58 3.61
N CYS A 163 -7.54 1.06 3.21
CA CYS A 163 -7.73 1.81 1.97
C CYS A 163 -8.93 2.75 2.11
N ASP A 164 -8.94 3.83 1.33
CA ASP A 164 -10.10 4.70 1.22
C ASP A 164 -11.27 4.00 0.50
N ALA A 165 -12.45 4.62 0.45
CA ALA A 165 -13.62 3.96 -0.11
C ALA A 165 -13.50 3.67 -1.63
N PRO A 166 -12.99 4.58 -2.49
CA PRO A 166 -12.68 4.29 -3.89
C PRO A 166 -11.66 3.16 -4.10
N ALA A 167 -10.53 3.17 -3.40
CA ALA A 167 -9.49 2.15 -3.52
C ALA A 167 -10.00 0.79 -3.02
N ARG A 168 -10.76 0.77 -1.92
CA ARG A 168 -11.43 -0.45 -1.43
C ARG A 168 -12.37 -1.05 -2.46
N ALA A 169 -13.24 -0.25 -3.05
CA ALA A 169 -14.18 -0.72 -4.06
C ALA A 169 -13.45 -1.31 -5.27
N TYR A 170 -12.32 -0.70 -5.65
CA TYR A 170 -11.47 -1.16 -6.72
C TYR A 170 -10.78 -2.50 -6.41
N ILE A 171 -10.08 -2.63 -5.28
CA ILE A 171 -9.35 -3.87 -4.95
C ILE A 171 -10.29 -5.04 -4.63
N LEU A 172 -11.49 -4.76 -4.12
CA LEU A 172 -12.50 -5.78 -3.81
C LEU A 172 -13.42 -6.13 -4.98
N SER A 173 -13.35 -5.40 -6.09
CA SER A 173 -14.28 -5.54 -7.21
C SER A 173 -15.75 -5.41 -6.77
N VAL A 174 -16.05 -4.42 -5.94
CA VAL A 174 -17.41 -4.14 -5.41
C VAL A 174 -17.91 -2.76 -5.83
N LYS A 175 -19.21 -2.53 -5.65
CA LYS A 175 -19.82 -1.23 -5.95
C LYS A 175 -19.14 -0.10 -5.19
N SER A 176 -18.85 0.97 -5.94
CA SER A 176 -18.33 2.22 -5.38
C SER A 176 -19.26 2.77 -4.30
N HIS A 177 -18.71 3.51 -3.35
CA HIS A 177 -19.38 4.12 -2.20
C HIS A 177 -20.66 4.92 -2.53
N SER A 178 -20.81 5.40 -3.77
CA SER A 178 -22.01 6.11 -4.26
C SER A 178 -23.13 5.21 -4.78
N GLY A 179 -22.96 3.88 -4.79
CA GLY A 179 -23.96 2.93 -5.29
C GLY A 179 -25.00 2.52 -4.24
N PHE A 180 -26.19 2.08 -4.71
CA PHE A 180 -27.28 1.62 -3.82
C PHE A 180 -26.91 0.41 -2.95
N TYR A 181 -26.00 -0.45 -3.38
CA TYR A 181 -25.58 -1.64 -2.64
C TYR A 181 -24.09 -1.54 -2.27
N SER A 182 -23.64 -0.35 -1.85
CA SER A 182 -22.22 -0.02 -1.63
C SER A 182 -21.72 -0.21 -0.20
N CYS A 183 -22.62 -0.46 0.76
CA CYS A 183 -22.20 -0.81 2.12
C CYS A 183 -21.27 -2.03 2.02
N THR A 184 -20.16 -2.05 2.76
CA THR A 184 -19.22 -3.19 2.77
C THR A 184 -19.38 -4.05 4.02
N LYS A 185 -20.28 -3.68 4.94
CA LYS A 185 -20.48 -4.36 6.23
C LYS A 185 -21.83 -5.07 6.36
N CYS A 186 -22.87 -4.61 5.68
CA CYS A 186 -24.17 -5.30 5.62
C CYS A 186 -24.85 -5.15 4.26
N ASP A 187 -25.78 -6.05 3.96
CA ASP A 187 -26.47 -6.16 2.66
C ASP A 187 -27.54 -5.08 2.40
N VAL A 188 -27.66 -4.09 3.28
CA VAL A 188 -28.66 -3.02 3.18
C VAL A 188 -28.61 -2.31 1.83
N LYS A 189 -29.80 -2.05 1.27
CA LYS A 189 -29.98 -1.19 0.10
C LYS A 189 -30.09 0.27 0.56
N GLY A 190 -29.23 1.12 0.03
CA GLY A 190 -29.30 2.56 0.22
C GLY A 190 -30.44 3.21 -0.54
N GLU A 191 -30.69 4.47 -0.20
CA GLU A 191 -31.72 5.31 -0.81
C GLU A 191 -31.09 6.56 -1.41
N HIS A 192 -31.63 7.03 -2.53
CA HIS A 192 -31.18 8.28 -3.12
C HIS A 192 -31.97 9.44 -2.50
N ARG A 193 -31.26 10.36 -1.83
CA ARG A 193 -31.81 11.57 -1.23
C ARG A 193 -30.87 12.74 -1.52
N ASP A 194 -31.41 13.87 -1.96
CA ASP A 194 -30.67 15.11 -2.23
C ASP A 194 -29.39 14.93 -3.08
N GLY A 195 -29.49 14.15 -4.16
CA GLY A 195 -28.38 13.91 -5.09
C GLY A 195 -27.32 12.92 -4.59
N ARG A 196 -27.57 12.22 -3.48
CA ARG A 196 -26.62 11.28 -2.85
C ARG A 196 -27.30 9.98 -2.45
N VAL A 197 -26.55 8.88 -2.48
CA VAL A 197 -27.01 7.64 -1.84
C VAL A 197 -26.68 7.70 -0.35
N CYS A 198 -27.66 7.38 0.49
CA CYS A 198 -27.56 7.35 1.93
C CYS A 198 -28.18 6.07 2.50
N PHE A 199 -27.85 5.75 3.75
CA PHE A 199 -28.32 4.55 4.45
C PHE A 199 -29.03 4.99 5.74
N PRO A 200 -30.23 5.60 5.64
CA PRO A 200 -30.94 6.17 6.79
C PRO A 200 -31.47 5.10 7.74
N VAL A 201 -31.70 3.89 7.23
CA VAL A 201 -32.18 2.72 7.97
C VAL A 201 -31.17 1.61 7.80
N VAL A 202 -30.62 1.09 8.90
CA VAL A 202 -29.66 -0.02 8.89
C VAL A 202 -30.39 -1.28 9.36
N THR A 203 -31.08 -1.94 8.45
CA THR A 203 -31.82 -3.20 8.69
C THR A 203 -31.23 -4.39 7.95
N GLY A 204 -30.03 -4.24 7.38
CA GLY A 204 -29.38 -5.30 6.61
C GLY A 204 -28.65 -6.32 7.50
N GLU A 205 -28.56 -7.54 7.00
CA GLU A 205 -27.75 -8.60 7.62
C GLU A 205 -26.26 -8.31 7.44
N GLY A 206 -25.47 -8.60 8.48
CA GLY A 206 -24.03 -8.44 8.45
C GLY A 206 -23.39 -9.34 7.39
N ARG A 207 -22.53 -8.77 6.55
CA ARG A 207 -21.72 -9.59 5.64
C ARG A 207 -20.72 -10.39 6.45
N THR A 208 -20.62 -11.68 6.09
CA THR A 208 -19.61 -12.61 6.59
C THR A 208 -18.58 -12.88 5.49
N ASN A 209 -17.44 -13.47 5.87
CA ASN A 209 -16.43 -13.96 4.94
C ASN A 209 -17.04 -14.85 3.85
N ASP A 210 -17.90 -15.80 4.24
CA ASP A 210 -18.51 -16.76 3.32
C ASP A 210 -19.52 -16.06 2.39
N SER A 211 -20.37 -15.18 2.93
CA SER A 211 -21.34 -14.43 2.12
C SER A 211 -20.67 -13.59 1.03
N PHE A 212 -19.48 -13.07 1.30
CA PHE A 212 -18.69 -12.29 0.34
C PHE A 212 -18.05 -13.20 -0.72
N ARG A 213 -17.47 -14.32 -0.30
CA ARG A 213 -16.80 -15.29 -1.19
C ARG A 213 -17.79 -15.99 -2.12
N ASP A 214 -18.98 -16.29 -1.63
CA ASP A 214 -20.08 -16.91 -2.38
C ASP A 214 -20.84 -15.90 -3.25
N LEU A 215 -20.47 -14.61 -3.18
CA LEU A 215 -21.09 -13.51 -3.93
C LEU A 215 -22.62 -13.44 -3.73
N LEU A 216 -23.11 -13.75 -2.52
CA LEU A 216 -24.54 -13.92 -2.23
C LEU A 216 -25.37 -12.69 -2.66
N GLN A 217 -24.85 -11.49 -2.39
CA GLN A 217 -25.47 -10.26 -2.86
C GLN A 217 -24.88 -9.80 -4.20
N ARG A 218 -25.34 -10.38 -5.31
CA ARG A 218 -24.86 -10.06 -6.67
C ARG A 218 -24.82 -8.56 -6.99
N GLN A 219 -25.76 -7.76 -6.47
CA GLN A 219 -25.79 -6.32 -6.73
C GLN A 219 -24.66 -5.55 -6.02
N HIS A 220 -24.00 -6.12 -5.01
CA HIS A 220 -22.85 -5.53 -4.33
C HIS A 220 -21.57 -5.72 -5.14
N HIS A 221 -21.43 -6.87 -5.80
CA HIS A 221 -20.23 -7.25 -6.53
C HIS A 221 -20.26 -6.71 -7.97
N VAL A 222 -19.12 -6.24 -8.44
CA VAL A 222 -18.87 -5.88 -9.85
C VAL A 222 -18.12 -7.01 -10.54
N GLY A 223 -17.34 -7.77 -9.79
CA GLY A 223 -16.69 -9.01 -10.19
C GLY A 223 -16.20 -9.77 -8.97
N GLN A 224 -15.36 -10.77 -9.21
CA GLN A 224 -14.58 -11.44 -8.16
C GLN A 224 -13.23 -10.73 -8.01
N THR A 225 -12.65 -10.75 -6.80
CA THR A 225 -11.32 -10.21 -6.52
C THR A 225 -10.36 -11.35 -6.23
N ILE A 226 -9.14 -11.24 -6.73
CA ILE A 226 -8.05 -12.18 -6.43
C ILE A 226 -7.69 -12.23 -4.93
N LEU A 227 -8.07 -11.22 -4.14
CA LEU A 227 -7.87 -11.25 -2.68
C LEU A 227 -8.63 -12.40 -2.00
N THR A 228 -9.66 -12.96 -2.64
CA THR A 228 -10.34 -14.17 -2.15
C THR A 228 -9.46 -15.42 -2.22
N GLU A 229 -8.33 -15.43 -2.93
CA GLU A 229 -7.41 -16.57 -2.90
C GLU A 229 -6.60 -16.66 -1.59
N LEU A 230 -6.57 -15.57 -0.83
CA LEU A 230 -5.86 -15.52 0.45
C LEU A 230 -6.70 -16.16 1.57
N PRO A 231 -6.07 -16.87 2.52
CA PRO A 231 -6.74 -17.41 3.71
C PRO A 231 -6.95 -16.32 4.77
N ILE A 232 -7.64 -15.24 4.40
CA ILE A 232 -7.98 -14.11 5.28
C ILE A 232 -9.48 -13.87 5.26
N ASP A 233 -9.98 -13.23 6.32
CA ASP A 233 -11.37 -12.82 6.41
C ASP A 233 -11.61 -11.57 5.57
N MET A 234 -12.49 -11.67 4.56
CA MET A 234 -12.76 -10.57 3.63
C MET A 234 -13.49 -9.38 4.24
N ILE A 235 -14.09 -9.55 5.43
CA ILE A 235 -14.83 -8.50 6.13
C ILE A 235 -13.98 -7.92 7.26
N ASP A 236 -13.37 -8.76 8.09
CA ASP A 236 -12.65 -8.32 9.29
C ASP A 236 -11.25 -7.78 8.98
N CYS A 237 -10.53 -8.37 8.01
CA CYS A 237 -9.22 -7.87 7.61
C CYS A 237 -9.31 -6.59 6.76
N ILE A 238 -10.49 -6.12 6.38
CA ILE A 238 -10.66 -4.96 5.51
C ILE A 238 -11.56 -3.93 6.22
N PRO A 239 -10.97 -3.13 7.13
CA PRO A 239 -11.73 -2.21 7.95
C PRO A 239 -12.27 -1.02 7.16
N LEU A 240 -13.22 -0.32 7.78
CA LEU A 240 -13.67 0.98 7.36
C LEU A 240 -12.64 2.04 7.79
N ASP A 241 -12.18 2.89 6.87
CA ASP A 241 -11.19 3.92 7.21
C ASP A 241 -11.82 5.05 8.04
N TYR A 242 -11.42 5.09 9.32
CA TYR A 242 -11.83 6.12 10.28
C TYR A 242 -11.50 7.54 9.83
N MET A 243 -10.34 7.75 9.19
CA MET A 243 -9.92 9.09 8.77
C MET A 243 -10.88 9.67 7.74
N HIS A 244 -11.21 8.92 6.70
CA HIS A 244 -12.10 9.39 5.64
C HIS A 244 -13.57 9.42 6.07
N LEU A 245 -14.03 8.44 6.86
CA LEU A 245 -15.44 8.34 7.23
C LEU A 245 -15.82 9.26 8.39
N VAL A 246 -15.03 9.28 9.46
CA VAL A 246 -15.36 10.01 10.68
C VAL A 246 -14.72 11.39 10.66
N CYS A 247 -13.39 11.47 10.60
CA CYS A 247 -12.70 12.76 10.71
C CYS A 247 -13.04 13.70 9.53
N LEU A 248 -12.80 13.25 8.30
CA LEU A 248 -13.05 14.05 7.10
C LEU A 248 -14.52 14.04 6.67
N GLY A 249 -15.24 12.96 6.96
CA GLY A 249 -16.63 12.77 6.53
C GLY A 249 -17.66 13.44 7.45
N VAL A 250 -17.60 13.16 8.76
CA VAL A 250 -18.58 13.63 9.75
C VAL A 250 -18.07 14.87 10.48
N VAL A 251 -16.91 14.78 11.13
CA VAL A 251 -16.40 15.84 12.01
C VAL A 251 -16.18 17.13 11.22
N ARG A 252 -15.59 17.05 10.02
CA ARG A 252 -15.45 18.22 9.14
C ARG A 252 -16.79 18.91 8.82
N LYS A 253 -17.86 18.15 8.58
CA LYS A 253 -19.20 18.73 8.33
C LYS A 253 -19.76 19.41 9.56
N LEU A 254 -19.64 18.78 10.73
CA LEU A 254 -20.07 19.36 12.00
C LEU A 254 -19.33 20.67 12.29
N LEU A 255 -18.02 20.71 12.08
CA LEU A 255 -17.24 21.94 12.23
C LEU A 255 -17.71 23.05 11.29
N HIS A 256 -17.99 22.74 10.02
CA HIS A 256 -18.57 23.71 9.11
C HIS A 256 -19.96 24.18 9.57
N LEU A 257 -20.81 23.30 10.12
CA LEU A 257 -22.13 23.70 10.61
C LEU A 257 -22.08 24.53 11.91
N TRP A 258 -21.12 24.28 12.79
CA TRP A 258 -21.02 24.96 14.08
C TRP A 258 -20.29 26.29 14.04
N PHE A 259 -19.35 26.46 13.09
CA PHE A 259 -18.50 27.64 13.01
C PHE A 259 -18.67 28.43 11.70
N SER A 260 -19.69 28.14 10.89
CA SER A 260 -20.14 29.01 9.79
C SER A 260 -21.38 29.77 10.20
#